data_AF-A0A0F4R7I8-F1
#
_entry.id   AF-A0A0F4R7I8-F1
#
_cell.length_a   1.000
_cell.length_b   1.000
_cell.length_c   1.000
_cell.angle_alpha   90.00
_cell.angle_beta   90.00
_cell.angle_gamma   90.00
#
_symmetry.space_group_name_H-M   'P 1'
#
loop_
_entity.id
_entity.type
_entity.pdbx_description
1 polymer ?
#
loop_
_entity_poly.entity_id
_entity_poly.type
_entity_poly.pdbx_seq_one_letter_code
_entity_poly.pdbx_strand_id
1 'polypeptide(L)'
;MAQTVFCKKHQKQLEGLDRAPFPGQKGIDVLENISKQAWQEWQALQTMLINEKQLNMMQADSRKYIMEQMEKFFNNEETDKIQGHTDFDDIEEL
;
A
#
# COMPACT_ATOMS: atom_id res chain seq x y z
N MET A 1 -13.70 16.87 1.56
CA MET A 1 -14.62 15.78 1.92
C MET A 1 -13.97 14.53 1.40
N ALA A 2 -13.65 13.58 2.29
CA ALA A 2 -12.98 12.37 1.87
C ALA A 2 -13.98 11.51 1.08
N GLN A 3 -13.66 11.21 -0.17
CA GLN A 3 -14.51 10.35 -1.00
C GLN A 3 -14.43 8.93 -0.46
N THR A 4 -15.56 8.30 -0.21
CA THR A 4 -15.58 6.87 0.11
C THR A 4 -15.29 6.08 -1.16
N VAL A 5 -14.38 5.11 -1.05
CA VAL A 5 -13.98 4.23 -2.15
C VAL A 5 -14.19 2.79 -1.77
N PHE A 6 -14.48 1.95 -2.75
CA PHE A 6 -14.57 0.52 -2.53
C PHE A 6 -13.15 -0.06 -2.51
N CYS A 7 -12.64 -0.35 -1.32
CA CYS A 7 -11.28 -0.82 -1.16
C CYS A 7 -11.15 -2.25 -1.70
N LYS A 8 -10.36 -2.46 -2.76
CA LYS A 8 -10.08 -3.79 -3.32
C LYS A 8 -9.39 -4.72 -2.30
N LYS A 9 -8.53 -4.17 -1.45
CA LYS A 9 -7.82 -4.92 -0.40
C LYS A 9 -8.77 -5.48 0.65
N HIS A 10 -9.59 -4.60 1.23
CA HIS A 10 -10.49 -4.92 2.35
C HIS A 10 -11.90 -5.34 1.93
N GLN A 11 -12.22 -5.25 0.63
CA GLN A 11 -13.54 -5.56 0.05
C GLN A 11 -14.71 -4.84 0.74
N LYS A 12 -14.47 -3.63 1.27
CA LYS A 12 -15.44 -2.81 1.98
C LYS A 12 -15.30 -1.34 1.59
N GLN A 13 -16.38 -0.56 1.78
CA GLN A 13 -16.32 0.89 1.57
C GLN A 13 -15.58 1.54 2.73
N LEU A 14 -14.52 2.28 2.40
CA LEU A 14 -13.68 2.98 3.36
C LEU A 14 -13.39 4.40 2.86
N GLU A 15 -12.82 5.21 3.75
CA GLU A 15 -12.28 6.51 3.37
C GLU A 15 -11.21 6.34 2.28
N GLY A 16 -11.43 6.96 1.13
CA GLY A 16 -10.48 7.01 0.02
C GLY A 16 -9.40 8.06 0.23
N LEU A 17 -8.40 8.02 -0.64
CA LEU A 17 -7.34 9.02 -0.63
C LEU A 17 -7.87 10.39 -1.07
N ASP A 18 -7.37 11.47 -0.48
CA ASP A 18 -7.71 12.83 -0.90
C ASP A 18 -7.07 13.20 -2.26
N ARG A 19 -5.95 12.55 -2.60
CA ARG A 19 -5.21 12.79 -3.84
C ARG A 19 -4.44 11.55 -4.28
N ALA A 20 -4.23 11.41 -5.59
CA ALA A 20 -3.41 10.35 -6.14
C ALA A 20 -1.97 10.43 -5.59
N PRO A 21 -1.40 9.33 -5.07
CA PRO A 21 -0.07 9.34 -4.44
C PRO A 21 1.07 9.51 -5.45
N PHE A 22 0.84 9.16 -6.72
CA PHE A 22 1.82 9.30 -7.78
C PHE A 22 1.11 9.61 -9.12
N PRO A 23 1.81 10.28 -10.06
CA PRO A 23 1.21 10.64 -11.34
C PRO A 23 1.06 9.41 -12.27
N GLY A 24 0.07 9.47 -13.15
CA GLY A 24 -0.20 8.45 -14.16
C GLY A 24 -1.36 7.51 -13.82
N GLN A 25 -1.64 6.56 -14.72
CA GLN A 25 -2.82 5.69 -14.65
C GLN A 25 -2.88 4.91 -13.34
N LYS A 26 -1.76 4.30 -12.94
CA LYS A 26 -1.68 3.54 -11.68
C LYS A 26 -2.04 4.38 -10.44
N GLY A 27 -1.78 5.69 -10.45
CA GLY A 27 -2.08 6.57 -9.31
C GLY A 27 -3.56 6.89 -9.21
N ILE A 28 -4.23 6.96 -10.35
CA ILE A 28 -5.69 7.07 -10.46
C ILE A 28 -6.33 5.75 -10.01
N ASP A 29 -5.83 4.60 -10.46
CA ASP A 29 -6.30 3.29 -10.01
C ASP A 29 -6.21 3.14 -8.49
N VAL A 30 -5.11 3.56 -7.87
CA VAL A 30 -4.96 3.56 -6.40
C VAL A 30 -5.95 4.51 -5.76
N LEU A 31 -6.12 5.73 -6.28
CA LEU A 31 -7.08 6.70 -5.75
C LEU A 31 -8.53 6.17 -5.77
N GLU A 32 -8.93 5.46 -6.82
CA GLU A 32 -10.30 4.98 -7.01
C GLU A 32 -10.59 3.62 -6.33
N ASN A 33 -9.59 2.75 -6.20
CA ASN A 33 -9.77 1.37 -5.71
C ASN A 33 -9.15 1.09 -4.34
N ILE A 34 -8.33 2.00 -3.81
CA ILE A 34 -7.58 1.79 -2.56
C ILE A 34 -8.00 2.83 -1.53
N SER A 35 -8.31 2.34 -0.33
CA SER A 35 -8.65 3.22 0.79
C SER A 35 -7.39 3.82 1.41
N LYS A 36 -7.58 4.93 2.11
CA LYS A 36 -6.55 5.57 2.93
C LYS A 36 -5.92 4.61 3.93
N GLN A 37 -6.73 3.75 4.54
CA GLN A 37 -6.27 2.70 5.46
C GLN A 37 -5.30 1.72 4.75
N ALA A 38 -5.73 1.10 3.64
CA ALA A 38 -4.89 0.17 2.88
C ALA A 38 -3.62 0.84 2.33
N TRP A 39 -3.70 2.13 2.00
CA TRP A 39 -2.54 2.91 1.58
C TRP A 39 -1.53 3.11 2.72
N GLN A 40 -1.98 3.42 3.93
CA GLN A 40 -1.11 3.54 5.11
C GLN A 40 -0.42 2.21 5.44
N GLU A 41 -1.15 1.10 5.38
CA GLU A 41 -0.60 -0.25 5.55
C GLU A 41 0.49 -0.53 4.51
N TRP A 42 0.23 -0.19 3.25
CA TRP A 42 1.21 -0.32 2.17
C TRP A 42 2.45 0.54 2.41
N GLN A 43 2.32 1.79 2.86
CA GLN A 43 3.47 2.65 3.14
C GLN A 43 4.36 2.09 4.27
N ALA A 44 3.75 1.51 5.30
CA ALA A 44 4.47 0.82 6.36
C ALA A 44 5.24 -0.39 5.81
N LEU A 45 4.57 -1.25 5.04
CA LEU A 45 5.21 -2.40 4.40
C LEU A 45 6.33 -2.00 3.44
N GLN A 46 6.12 -0.98 2.60
CA GLN A 46 7.11 -0.43 1.69
C GLN A 46 8.37 0.00 2.46
N THR A 47 8.20 0.73 3.56
CA THR A 47 9.33 1.21 4.38
C THR A 47 10.11 0.03 4.97
N MET A 48 9.43 -0.99 5.48
CA MET A 48 10.07 -2.19 6.00
C MET A 48 10.81 -2.96 4.89
N LEU A 49 10.19 -3.16 3.72
CA LEU A 49 10.82 -3.83 2.57
C LEU A 49 12.07 -3.09 2.10
N ILE A 50 12.03 -1.76 2.07
CA ILE A 50 13.19 -0.93 1.71
C ILE A 50 14.33 -1.13 2.70
N ASN A 51 14.04 -1.14 4.00
CA ASN A 51 15.06 -1.30 5.03
C ASN A 51 15.63 -2.73 5.07
N GLU A 52 14.77 -3.74 5.09
CA GLU A 52 15.18 -5.15 5.16
C GLU A 52 15.99 -5.59 3.94
N LYS A 53 15.55 -5.23 2.73
CA LYS A 53 16.24 -5.60 1.49
C LYS A 53 17.26 -4.55 1.05
N GLN A 54 17.51 -3.53 1.88
CA GLN A 54 18.39 -2.39 1.60
C GLN A 54 18.18 -1.81 0.19
N LEU A 55 16.91 -1.64 -0.19
CA LEU A 55 16.54 -1.24 -1.55
C LEU A 55 16.88 0.22 -1.78
N ASN A 56 17.50 0.50 -2.92
CA ASN A 56 17.82 1.86 -3.30
C ASN A 56 16.77 2.38 -4.29
N MET A 57 15.92 3.32 -3.86
CA MET A 57 14.89 3.93 -4.71
C MET A 57 15.46 4.75 -5.88
N MET A 58 16.78 4.91 -6.03
CA MET A 58 17.40 5.42 -7.25
C MET A 58 17.59 4.35 -8.32
N GLN A 59 17.63 3.07 -7.95
CA GLN A 59 17.78 1.95 -8.88
C GLN A 59 16.43 1.54 -9.48
N ALA A 60 16.41 1.31 -10.79
CA ALA A 60 15.20 0.90 -11.51
C ALA A 60 14.68 -0.45 -11.03
N ASP A 61 15.56 -1.42 -10.76
CA ASP A 61 15.20 -2.74 -10.25
C ASP A 61 14.52 -2.68 -8.89
N SER A 62 15.02 -1.87 -7.96
CA SER A 62 14.41 -1.67 -6.65
C SER A 62 13.02 -1.02 -6.75
N ARG A 63 12.84 -0.04 -7.65
CA ARG A 63 11.51 0.56 -7.92
C ARG A 63 10.55 -0.47 -8.50
N LYS A 64 11.03 -1.28 -9.44
CA LYS A 64 10.24 -2.35 -10.07
C LYS A 64 9.79 -3.37 -9.03
N TYR A 65 10.71 -3.82 -8.17
CA TYR A 65 10.39 -4.73 -7.08
C TYR A 65 9.32 -4.15 -6.14
N ILE A 66 9.48 -2.90 -5.69
CA ILE A 66 8.48 -2.25 -4.83
C ILE A 66 7.12 -2.13 -5.52
N MET A 67 7.09 -1.79 -6.82
CA MET A 67 5.84 -1.76 -7.58
C MET A 67 5.19 -3.15 -7.68
N GLU A 68 5.96 -4.20 -7.92
CA GLU A 68 5.46 -5.58 -7.95
C GLU A 68 4.89 -6.00 -6.58
N GLN A 69 5.57 -5.65 -5.48
CA GLN A 69 5.06 -5.90 -4.13
C GLN A 69 3.79 -5.10 -3.83
N MET A 70 3.69 -3.88 -4.35
CA MET A 70 2.49 -3.02 -4.21
C MET A 70 1.27 -3.67 -4.87
N GLU A 71 1.44 -4.11 -6.12
CA GLU A 71 0.37 -4.76 -6.88
C GLU A 71 -0.08 -6.04 -6.18
N LYS A 72 0.86 -6.86 -5.71
CA LYS A 72 0.57 -8.06 -4.92
C LYS A 72 -0.18 -7.72 -3.62
N PHE A 73 0.27 -6.69 -2.90
CA PHE A 73 -0.34 -6.27 -1.63
C PHE A 73 -1.81 -5.92 -1.82
N PHE A 74 -2.12 -5.09 -2.82
CA PHE A 74 -3.49 -4.65 -3.12
C PHE A 74 -4.37 -5.74 -3.76
N ASN A 75 -3.76 -6.71 -4.45
CA ASN A 75 -4.47 -7.86 -5.01
C ASN A 75 -4.74 -8.98 -4.00
N ASN A 76 -4.33 -8.83 -2.73
CA ASN A 76 -4.35 -9.93 -1.75
C ASN A 76 -3.51 -11.15 -2.16
N GLU A 77 -2.48 -10.94 -2.98
CA GLU A 77 -1.52 -11.97 -3.35
C GLU A 77 -0.42 -12.10 -2.28
N GLU A 78 0.31 -13.22 -2.30
CA GLU A 78 1.46 -13.40 -1.41
C GLU A 78 2.56 -12.38 -1.76
N THR A 79 2.65 -11.36 -0.93
CA THR A 79 3.80 -10.46 -0.87
C THR A 79 4.96 -11.15 -0.16
N ASP A 80 6.18 -10.66 -0.38
CA ASP A 80 7.35 -11.08 0.40
C ASP A 80 7.02 -10.83 1.88
N LYS A 81 6.64 -11.90 2.59
CA LYS A 81 6.15 -11.83 3.97
C LYS A 81 7.31 -11.43 4.87
N ILE A 82 7.29 -10.19 5.33
CA ILE A 82 7.97 -9.84 6.57
C ILE A 82 7.16 -10.55 7.67
N GLN A 83 7.78 -11.52 8.34
CA GLN A 83 7.14 -12.23 9.46
C GLN A 83 6.74 -11.19 10.51
N GLY A 84 5.42 -10.94 10.66
CA GLY A 84 4.90 -10.09 11.72
C GLY A 84 4.10 -8.86 11.29
N HIS A 85 3.40 -8.88 10.15
CA HIS A 85 2.35 -7.89 9.91
C HIS A 85 1.16 -8.20 10.82
N THR A 86 1.23 -7.72 12.06
CA THR A 86 0.09 -7.58 12.95
C THR A 86 -0.92 -6.68 12.24
N ASP A 87 -2.16 -7.15 12.13
CA ASP A 87 -3.29 -6.34 11.71
C ASP A 87 -3.24 -4.99 12.43
N PHE A 88 -3.35 -3.88 11.69
CA PHE A 88 -3.35 -2.51 12.24
C PHE A 88 -4.52 -2.23 13.22
N ASP A 89 -5.34 -3.23 13.54
CA ASP A 89 -6.35 -3.21 14.61
C ASP A 89 -5.72 -3.22 16.02
N ASP A 90 -4.44 -3.60 16.17
CA ASP A 90 -3.72 -3.58 17.46
C ASP A 90 -3.02 -2.24 17.79
N ILE A 91 -3.23 -1.18 17.00
CA ILE A 91 -2.76 0.19 17.33
C ILE A 91 -3.94 1.06 17.82
N GLU A 92 -4.71 0.53 18.76
CA GLU A 92 -5.39 1.37 19.77
C GLU A 92 -4.44 1.51 20.97
N GLU A 93 -4.31 2.73 21.49
CA GLU A 93 -3.49 3.15 22.65
C GLU A 93 -1.99 3.37 22.42
N LEU A 94 -1.65 4.62 22.06
CA LEU A 94 -0.68 5.45 22.80
C LEU A 94 -1.02 6.94 22.65
#